data_AF-A0A9X9LCR9-F1
#
_entry.id   AF-A0A9X9LCR9-F1
#
_cell.length_a   1.000
_cell.length_b   1.000
_cell.length_c   1.000
_cell.angle_alpha   90.00
_cell.angle_beta   90.00
_cell.angle_gamma   90.00
#
_symmetry.space_group_name_H-M   'P 1'
#
loop_
_entity.id
_entity.type
_entity.pdbx_description
1 polymer ?
#
loop_
_entity_poly.entity_id
_entity_poly.type
_entity_poly.pdbx_seq_one_letter_code
_entity_poly.pdbx_strand_id
1 'polypeptide(L)'
;QSLLTNCVYLQDSEVTVRGFRIYGSPWQPWFYGWGFNLPRGQALLEKWNLIPEGVDILITHGPPLGFLDWVPKKMQRVGCVELLNTVQRRVQPRLHVFGHIHEGYGVMADGTTTYVNASVCTVNYQPVNPPIVIDLPTPRNS
;
A
#
# COMPACT_ATOMS: atom_id res chain seq x y z
N GLN A 1 10.92 3.48 -18.86
CA GLN A 1 9.78 2.56 -19.00
C GLN A 1 10.01 1.44 -20.02
N SER A 2 11.04 1.50 -20.87
CA SER A 2 11.33 0.49 -21.91
C SER A 2 11.59 -0.94 -21.42
N LEU A 3 11.83 -1.15 -20.12
CA LEU A 3 12.08 -2.48 -19.53
C LEU A 3 10.81 -3.16 -18.98
N LEU A 4 9.73 -2.42 -18.77
CA LEU A 4 8.49 -2.91 -18.17
C LEU A 4 7.36 -2.86 -19.20
N THR A 5 7.46 -3.66 -20.26
CA THR A 5 6.52 -3.64 -21.40
C THR A 5 5.21 -4.36 -21.13
N ASN A 6 5.18 -5.24 -20.13
CA ASN A 6 4.03 -6.11 -19.82
C ASN A 6 3.29 -5.69 -18.54
N CYS A 7 3.54 -4.50 -18.01
CA CYS A 7 2.79 -3.95 -16.89
C CYS A 7 2.58 -2.44 -17.02
N VAL A 8 1.61 -1.92 -16.27
CA VAL A 8 1.46 -0.48 -16.06
C VAL A 8 2.28 -0.12 -14.82
N TYR A 9 3.40 0.57 -15.03
CA TYR A 9 4.19 1.11 -13.92
C TYR A 9 3.52 2.34 -13.33
N LEU A 10 3.35 2.36 -12.00
CA LEU A 10 2.82 3.51 -11.25
C LEU A 10 3.87 4.02 -10.27
N GLN A 11 4.10 5.34 -10.28
CA GLN A 11 4.89 6.04 -9.29
C GLN A 11 4.31 7.44 -9.12
N ASP A 12 3.66 7.65 -7.98
CA ASP A 12 2.92 8.89 -7.69
C ASP A 12 1.90 9.21 -8.82
N SER A 13 1.26 8.16 -9.36
CA SER A 13 0.40 8.23 -10.55
C SER A 13 -0.77 7.25 -10.46
N GLU A 14 -1.83 7.50 -11.24
CA GLU A 14 -2.99 6.62 -11.35
C GLU A 14 -3.18 6.02 -12.74
N VAL A 15 -3.97 4.95 -12.78
CA VAL A 15 -4.53 4.35 -14.00
C VAL A 15 -5.95 3.88 -13.72
N THR A 16 -6.81 3.95 -14.73
CA THR A 16 -8.15 3.34 -14.67
C THR A 16 -8.15 2.03 -15.43
N VAL A 17 -8.51 0.92 -14.76
CA VAL A 17 -8.60 -0.41 -15.36
C VAL A 17 -9.96 -1.00 -15.08
N ARG A 18 -10.74 -1.29 -16.12
CA ARG A 18 -12.10 -1.84 -16.01
C ARG A 18 -13.00 -1.04 -15.05
N GLY A 19 -12.88 0.28 -15.10
CA GLY A 19 -13.64 1.21 -14.27
C GLY A 19 -13.06 1.47 -12.87
N PHE A 20 -12.09 0.68 -12.41
CA PHE A 20 -11.44 0.91 -11.12
C PHE A 20 -10.33 1.95 -11.26
N ARG A 21 -10.34 2.97 -10.40
CA ARG A 21 -9.24 3.92 -10.27
C ARG A 21 -8.17 3.38 -9.32
N ILE A 22 -6.97 3.17 -9.85
CA ILE A 22 -5.85 2.56 -9.13
C ILE A 22 -4.72 3.58 -9.02
N TYR A 23 -4.32 3.93 -7.80
CA TYR A 23 -3.20 4.84 -7.54
C TYR A 23 -2.02 4.09 -6.93
N GLY A 24 -0.81 4.35 -7.41
CA GLY A 24 0.41 3.69 -6.94
C GLY A 24 1.51 4.66 -6.50
N SER A 25 2.12 4.41 -5.34
CA SER A 25 3.25 5.20 -4.84
C SER A 25 4.28 4.36 -4.07
N PRO A 26 5.59 4.51 -4.32
CA PRO A 26 6.62 3.63 -3.74
C PRO A 26 7.14 4.09 -2.38
N TRP A 27 6.79 5.31 -1.93
CA TRP A 27 7.43 5.93 -0.77
C TRP A 27 7.13 5.16 0.52
N GLN A 28 8.07 5.23 1.46
CA GLN A 28 7.94 4.61 2.77
C GLN A 28 8.70 5.41 3.84
N PRO A 29 8.30 5.30 5.12
CA PRO A 29 9.13 5.74 6.22
C PRO A 29 10.51 5.11 6.12
N TRP A 30 11.54 5.92 6.38
CA TRP A 30 12.93 5.51 6.24
C TRP A 30 13.22 4.11 6.81
N PHE A 31 13.77 3.25 5.96
CA PHE A 31 14.18 1.88 6.28
C PHE A 31 15.50 1.53 5.58
N TYR A 32 16.55 1.28 6.37
CA TYR A 32 17.87 0.84 5.92
C TYR A 32 18.45 1.54 4.68
N GLY A 33 18.49 2.87 4.58
CA GLY A 33 19.23 3.54 3.49
C GLY A 33 18.86 3.12 2.04
N TRP A 34 17.73 2.44 1.85
CA TRP A 34 17.24 1.95 0.57
C TRP A 34 16.56 3.06 -0.23
N GLY A 35 16.18 2.75 -1.47
CA GLY A 35 15.41 3.63 -2.34
C GLY A 35 14.03 3.99 -1.77
N PHE A 36 13.49 5.11 -2.23
CA PHE A 36 12.14 5.61 -1.89
C PHE A 36 11.87 5.80 -0.40
N ASN A 37 12.92 6.07 0.38
CA ASN A 37 12.81 6.43 1.78
C ASN A 37 12.60 7.94 1.94
N LEU A 38 11.64 8.31 2.79
CA LEU A 38 11.47 9.68 3.26
C LEU A 38 11.38 9.72 4.80
N PRO A 39 11.78 10.84 5.42
CA PRO A 39 11.51 11.08 6.84
C PRO A 39 10.01 11.01 7.14
N ARG A 40 9.66 10.50 8.33
CA ARG A 40 8.28 10.53 8.84
C ARG A 40 7.77 11.98 8.97
N GLY A 41 6.45 12.15 8.95
CA GLY A 41 5.82 13.46 9.02
C GLY A 41 5.66 14.12 7.64
N GLN A 42 6.02 15.40 7.56
CA GLN A 42 5.68 16.27 6.44
C GLN A 42 6.13 15.74 5.07
N ALA A 43 7.35 15.19 4.96
CA ALA A 43 7.88 14.70 3.68
C ALA A 43 7.05 13.54 3.11
N LEU A 44 6.56 12.63 3.95
CA LEU A 44 5.64 11.57 3.53
C LEU A 44 4.24 12.12 3.27
N LEU A 45 3.75 13.02 4.12
CA LEU A 45 2.44 13.65 3.93
C LEU A 45 2.34 14.36 2.58
N GLU A 46 3.40 15.04 2.13
CA GLU A 46 3.45 15.67 0.80
C GLU A 46 3.23 14.67 -0.32
N LYS A 47 3.73 13.44 -0.19
CA LYS A 47 3.47 12.35 -1.14
C LYS A 47 2.04 11.84 -1.05
N TRP A 48 1.54 11.66 0.17
CA TRP A 48 0.17 11.17 0.39
C TRP A 48 -0.89 12.18 -0.03
N ASN A 49 -0.58 13.47 -0.02
CA ASN A 49 -1.45 14.52 -0.54
C ASN A 49 -1.63 14.47 -2.06
N LEU A 50 -0.74 13.79 -2.79
CA LEU A 50 -0.88 13.57 -4.24
C LEU A 50 -1.93 12.51 -4.58
N ILE A 51 -2.33 11.68 -3.61
CA ILE A 51 -3.35 10.64 -3.83
C ILE A 51 -4.70 11.35 -4.02
N PRO A 52 -5.36 11.22 -5.19
CA PRO A 52 -6.64 11.87 -5.43
C PRO A 52 -7.76 11.22 -4.61
N GLU A 53 -8.84 11.96 -4.40
CA GLU A 53 -10.08 11.41 -3.85
C GLU A 53 -10.75 10.47 -4.86
N GLY A 54 -11.57 9.53 -4.38
CA GLY A 54 -12.29 8.57 -5.21
C GLY A 54 -11.40 7.51 -5.88
N VAL A 55 -10.23 7.23 -5.31
CA VAL A 55 -9.41 6.07 -5.67
C VAL A 55 -10.08 4.81 -5.12
N ASP A 56 -10.31 3.80 -5.96
CA ASP A 56 -10.87 2.53 -5.52
C ASP A 56 -9.81 1.63 -4.88
N ILE A 57 -8.61 1.61 -5.48
CA ILE A 57 -7.50 0.74 -5.09
C ILE A 57 -6.24 1.58 -4.90
N LEU A 58 -5.71 1.60 -3.68
CA LEU A 58 -4.44 2.21 -3.37
C LEU A 58 -3.35 1.13 -3.30
N ILE A 59 -2.21 1.38 -3.94
CA ILE A 59 -1.02 0.53 -3.88
C ILE A 59 0.14 1.35 -3.31
N THR A 60 0.68 0.91 -2.18
CA THR A 60 1.91 1.48 -1.61
C THR A 60 2.95 0.40 -1.38
N HIS A 61 4.23 0.75 -1.28
CA HIS A 61 5.24 -0.26 -0.96
C HIS A 61 5.11 -0.75 0.49
N GLY A 62 5.01 0.17 1.46
CA GLY A 62 4.88 -0.12 2.88
C GLY A 62 3.47 0.11 3.46
N PRO A 63 3.21 -0.39 4.67
CA PRO A 63 1.88 -0.34 5.30
C PRO A 63 1.54 1.03 5.92
N PRO A 64 0.24 1.37 6.07
CA PRO A 64 -0.21 2.38 7.01
C PRO A 64 -0.04 1.89 8.46
N LEU A 65 0.05 2.81 9.42
CA LEU A 65 0.18 2.45 10.83
C LEU A 65 -0.99 1.54 11.28
N GLY A 66 -0.68 0.49 12.04
CA GLY A 66 -1.67 -0.35 12.72
C GLY A 66 -2.24 -1.50 11.90
N PHE A 67 -2.05 -1.50 10.57
CA PHE A 67 -2.51 -2.56 9.67
C PHE A 67 -1.32 -3.35 9.15
N LEU A 68 -1.17 -4.58 9.64
CA LEU A 68 -0.19 -5.56 9.13
C LEU A 68 1.26 -5.03 9.12
N ASP A 69 1.60 -4.20 10.12
CA ASP A 69 2.86 -3.43 10.22
C ASP A 69 3.65 -3.72 11.52
N TRP A 70 3.30 -4.77 12.24
CA TRP A 70 4.02 -5.19 13.45
C TRP A 70 5.31 -5.92 13.08
N VAL A 71 6.42 -5.52 13.69
CA VAL A 71 7.72 -6.20 13.54
C VAL A 71 8.10 -6.83 14.88
N PRO A 72 7.89 -8.15 15.07
CA PRO A 72 8.13 -8.84 16.33
C PRO A 72 9.55 -8.65 16.86
N LYS A 73 10.57 -8.73 15.99
CA LYS A 73 11.99 -8.57 16.38
C LYS A 73 12.31 -7.20 16.97
N LYS A 74 11.53 -6.18 16.62
CA LYS A 74 11.69 -4.80 17.10
C LYS A 74 10.65 -4.42 18.17
N MET A 75 9.69 -5.30 18.45
CA MET A 75 8.52 -5.04 19.30
C MET A 75 7.86 -3.69 19.01
N GLN A 76 7.70 -3.35 17.72
CA GLN A 76 7.19 -2.05 17.31
C GLN A 76 6.33 -2.14 16.05
N ARG A 77 5.47 -1.14 15.92
CA ARG A 77 4.73 -0.82 14.69
C ARG A 77 5.58 0.08 13.81
N VAL A 78 5.63 -0.20 12.51
CA VAL A 78 6.48 0.56 11.57
C VAL A 78 5.71 1.23 10.45
N GLY A 79 4.39 1.08 10.38
CA GLY A 79 3.57 1.73 9.37
C GLY A 79 3.59 3.25 9.47
N CYS A 80 3.16 3.91 8.39
CA CYS A 80 3.12 5.37 8.32
C CYS A 80 1.82 5.94 8.92
N VAL A 81 1.94 6.87 9.87
CA VAL A 81 0.81 7.56 10.51
C VAL A 81 0.09 8.46 9.51
N GLU A 82 0.84 9.18 8.70
CA GLU A 82 0.31 10.12 7.70
C GLU A 82 -0.46 9.37 6.60
N LEU A 83 0.02 8.18 6.22
CA LEU A 83 -0.67 7.30 5.28
C LEU A 83 -1.98 6.77 5.88
N LEU A 84 -1.96 6.31 7.14
CA LEU A 84 -3.18 5.89 7.83
C LEU A 84 -4.23 7.00 7.86
N ASN A 85 -3.84 8.21 8.28
CA ASN A 85 -4.75 9.35 8.32
C ASN A 85 -5.31 9.68 6.93
N THR A 86 -4.47 9.62 5.90
CA THR A 86 -4.89 9.85 4.51
C THR A 86 -5.91 8.81 4.05
N VAL A 87 -5.63 7.53 4.30
CA VAL A 87 -6.50 6.41 3.93
C VAL A 87 -7.84 6.51 4.66
N GLN A 88 -7.85 6.66 5.98
CA GLN A 88 -9.09 6.58 6.76
C GLN A 88 -9.94 7.85 6.72
N ARG A 89 -9.32 9.03 6.56
CA ARG A 89 -10.04 10.31 6.70
C ARG A 89 -10.32 11.04 5.39
N ARG A 90 -9.61 10.70 4.31
CA ARG A 90 -9.69 11.45 3.04
C ARG A 90 -9.95 10.57 1.84
N VAL A 91 -9.08 9.60 1.58
CA VAL A 91 -9.13 8.80 0.34
C VAL A 91 -10.14 7.67 0.43
N GLN A 92 -10.17 6.97 1.56
CA GLN A 92 -11.08 5.86 1.86
C GLN A 92 -11.23 4.85 0.71
N PRO A 93 -10.11 4.30 0.18
CA PRO A 93 -10.16 3.33 -0.90
C PRO A 93 -10.84 2.05 -0.42
N ARG A 94 -11.45 1.32 -1.36
CA ARG A 94 -12.07 0.02 -1.05
C ARG A 94 -10.99 -1.03 -0.70
N LEU A 95 -9.83 -0.90 -1.32
CA LEU A 95 -8.69 -1.80 -1.15
C LEU A 95 -7.39 -1.00 -1.05
N HIS A 96 -6.57 -1.30 -0.04
CA HIS A 96 -5.21 -0.81 0.09
C HIS A 96 -4.25 -2.00 0.12
N VAL A 97 -3.46 -2.16 -0.94
CA VAL A 97 -2.47 -3.23 -1.08
C VAL A 97 -1.06 -2.69 -0.83
N PHE A 98 -0.29 -3.42 -0.04
CA PHE A 98 1.10 -3.11 0.26
C PHE A 98 1.90 -4.38 0.57
N GLY A 99 3.17 -4.21 0.94
CA GLY A 99 4.03 -5.32 1.35
C GLY A 99 5.07 -4.84 2.37
N HIS A 100 6.34 -5.10 2.06
CA HIS A 100 7.53 -4.67 2.81
C HIS A 100 7.72 -5.34 4.18
N ILE A 101 6.68 -5.43 5.01
CA ILE A 101 6.72 -6.07 6.32
C ILE A 101 6.33 -7.53 6.18
N HIS A 102 7.32 -8.40 5.99
CA HIS A 102 7.12 -9.82 5.68
C HIS A 102 6.37 -10.58 6.80
N GLU A 103 6.56 -10.17 8.05
CA GLU A 103 5.84 -10.70 9.21
C GLU A 103 4.34 -10.40 9.18
N GLY A 104 3.95 -9.38 8.43
CA GLY A 104 2.58 -8.91 8.33
C GLY A 104 1.78 -9.51 7.18
N TYR A 105 2.28 -10.51 6.44
CA TYR A 105 1.50 -11.13 5.35
C TYR A 105 0.07 -11.50 5.82
N GLY A 106 -0.94 -11.04 5.09
CA GLY A 106 -2.34 -11.29 5.44
C GLY A 106 -3.30 -10.17 5.04
N VAL A 107 -4.48 -10.20 5.68
CA VAL A 107 -5.61 -9.30 5.39
C VAL A 107 -6.19 -8.75 6.70
N MET A 108 -6.52 -7.46 6.72
CA MET A 108 -7.28 -6.78 7.77
C MET A 108 -8.33 -5.87 7.14
N ALA A 109 -9.33 -5.42 7.90
CA ALA A 109 -10.29 -4.42 7.45
C ALA A 109 -10.70 -3.50 8.60
N ASP A 110 -11.12 -2.27 8.28
CA ASP A 110 -11.65 -1.30 9.25
C ASP A 110 -13.14 -0.98 9.06
N GLY A 111 -13.83 -1.80 8.27
CA GLY A 111 -15.23 -1.60 7.89
C GLY A 111 -15.42 -0.81 6.60
N THR A 112 -14.43 -0.02 6.18
CA THR A 112 -14.45 0.74 4.91
C THR A 112 -13.40 0.23 3.94
N THR A 113 -12.14 0.15 4.39
CA THR A 113 -10.99 -0.26 3.59
C THR A 113 -10.60 -1.69 3.95
N THR A 114 -10.34 -2.52 2.93
CA THR A 114 -9.62 -3.79 3.11
C THR A 114 -8.13 -3.54 2.92
N TYR A 115 -7.31 -3.96 3.88
CA TYR A 115 -5.86 -3.81 3.88
C TYR A 115 -5.21 -5.16 3.61
N VAL A 116 -4.35 -5.23 2.59
CA VAL A 116 -3.70 -6.48 2.18
C VAL A 116 -2.19 -6.29 2.17
N ASN A 117 -1.51 -7.03 3.03
CA ASN A 117 -0.07 -7.18 2.95
C ASN A 117 0.24 -8.41 2.08
N ALA A 118 0.64 -8.17 0.84
CA ALA A 118 0.93 -9.16 -0.18
C ALA A 118 2.42 -9.58 -0.22
N SER A 119 3.13 -9.50 0.91
CA SER A 119 4.53 -9.92 0.98
C SER A 119 4.66 -11.42 0.66
N VAL A 120 5.13 -11.74 -0.55
CA VAL A 120 5.35 -13.13 -1.00
C VAL A 120 6.50 -13.80 -0.23
N CYS A 121 7.53 -13.03 0.09
CA CYS A 121 8.67 -13.51 0.85
C CYS A 121 8.38 -13.52 2.35
N THR A 122 8.88 -14.56 3.04
CA THR A 122 8.96 -14.60 4.51
C THR A 122 10.15 -13.80 5.03
N VAL A 123 10.29 -13.70 6.35
CA VAL A 123 11.48 -13.08 7.00
C VAL A 123 12.81 -13.74 6.65
N ASN A 124 12.77 -14.99 6.16
CA ASN A 124 13.94 -15.74 5.71
C ASN A 124 14.15 -15.62 4.18
N TYR A 125 13.49 -14.64 3.55
CA TYR A 125 13.55 -14.37 2.11
C TYR A 125 13.11 -15.55 1.23
N GLN A 126 12.24 -16.41 1.75
CA GLN A 126 11.66 -17.52 0.98
C GLN A 126 10.31 -17.10 0.40
N PRO A 127 10.10 -17.19 -0.93
CA PRO A 127 8.88 -16.74 -1.61
C PRO A 127 7.76 -17.78 -1.52
N VAL A 128 7.31 -18.07 -0.31
CA VAL A 128 6.39 -19.19 -0.01
C VAL A 128 5.01 -18.74 0.45
N ASN A 129 4.80 -17.46 0.72
CA ASN A 129 3.46 -16.98 1.04
C ASN A 129 2.60 -17.02 -0.24
N PRO A 130 1.42 -17.66 -0.20
CA PRO A 130 0.59 -17.79 -1.38
C PRO A 130 0.02 -16.44 -1.83
N PRO A 131 -0.36 -16.28 -3.11
CA PRO A 131 -1.11 -15.12 -3.55
C PRO A 131 -2.43 -14.97 -2.79
N ILE A 132 -2.79 -13.74 -2.45
CA ILE A 132 -4.09 -13.40 -1.86
C ILE A 132 -5.04 -12.97 -2.98
N VAL A 133 -6.21 -13.61 -3.06
CA VAL A 133 -7.26 -13.28 -4.03
C VAL A 133 -8.33 -12.44 -3.32
N ILE A 134 -8.67 -11.28 -3.89
CA ILE A 134 -9.70 -10.36 -3.36
C ILE A 134 -10.71 -10.08 -4.47
N ASP A 135 -11.99 -10.32 -4.18
CA ASP A 135 -13.09 -9.95 -5.07
C ASP A 135 -13.63 -8.57 -4.70
N LEU A 136 -13.66 -7.66 -5.67
CA LEU A 136 -14.26 -6.34 -5.53
C LEU A 136 -15.51 -6.25 -6.42
N PRO A 137 -16.68 -5.81 -5.87
CA PRO A 137 -17.82 -5.46 -6.69
C PRO A 137 -17.44 -4.48 -7.80
N THR A 138 -17.85 -4.77 -9.04
CA THR A 138 -17.60 -3.92 -10.21
C THR A 138 -18.07 -2.49 -9.95
N PRO A 139 -17.28 -1.46 -10.30
CA PRO A 139 -17.72 -0.08 -10.21
C PRO A 139 -18.98 0.07 -11.05
N ARG A 140 -20.02 0.69 -10.49
CA ARG A 140 -21.21 1.00 -11.29
C ARG A 140 -20.80 2.10 -12.25
N ASN A 141 -20.99 1.86 -13.56
CA ASN A 141 -20.93 2.95 -14.53
C ASN A 141 -22.01 3.96 -14.12
N SER A 142 -21.60 5.11 -13.58
CA SER A 142 -22.42 6.31 -13.52
C SER A 142 -22.44 6.96 -14.89
#